data_AF-A0A0F3P476-F1
#
_entry.id   AF-A0A0F3P476-F1
#
_cell.length_a   1.000
_cell.length_b   1.000
_cell.length_c   1.000
_cell.angle_alpha   90.00
_cell.angle_beta   90.00
_cell.angle_gamma   90.00
#
_symmetry.space_group_name_H-M   'P 1'
#
loop_
_entity.id
_entity.type
_entity.pdbx_description
1 polymer ?
#
loop_
_entity_poly.entity_id
_entity_poly.type
_entity_poly.pdbx_seq_one_letter_code
_entity_poly.pdbx_strand_id
1 'polypeptide(L)'
;MCKNLAIILSLILLNTVAVAAEQSIQQDLIHDKAILAEEYSNIGSSFLRLKKYHKAIENFDITIKYDPSYASAYNSKGTALDDPGKPLEAIENSDYAEAYSNN
;
A
#
# COMPACT_ATOMS: atom_id res chain seq x y z
N MET A 1 -25.93 13.36 -47.25
CA MET A 1 -26.57 12.92 -46.00
C MET A 1 -25.84 11.74 -45.35
N CYS A 2 -25.61 10.63 -46.05
CA CYS A 2 -24.98 9.43 -45.45
C CYS A 2 -23.52 9.60 -44.97
N LYS A 3 -22.71 10.45 -45.63
CA LYS A 3 -21.31 10.69 -45.22
C LYS A 3 -21.20 11.35 -43.84
N ASN A 4 -22.07 12.32 -43.52
CA ASN A 4 -22.06 12.98 -42.20
C ASN A 4 -22.49 12.03 -41.08
N LEU A 5 -23.47 11.16 -41.33
CA LEU A 5 -23.93 10.18 -40.35
C LEU A 5 -22.83 9.15 -40.03
N ALA A 6 -22.09 8.71 -41.05
CA ALA A 6 -20.96 7.80 -40.87
C ALA A 6 -19.82 8.43 -40.05
N ILE A 7 -19.51 9.71 -40.29
CA ILE A 7 -18.48 10.44 -39.52
C ILE A 7 -18.89 10.54 -38.04
N ILE A 8 -20.13 10.92 -37.75
CA ILE A 8 -20.61 11.04 -36.35
C ILE A 8 -20.56 9.68 -35.64
N LEU A 9 -21.00 8.60 -36.30
CA LEU A 9 -20.97 7.26 -35.73
C LEU A 9 -19.53 6.82 -35.44
N SER A 10 -18.59 7.12 -36.34
CA SER A 10 -17.17 6.79 -36.16
C SER A 10 -16.52 7.56 -35.02
N LEU A 11 -16.90 8.83 -34.80
CA LEU A 11 -16.41 9.64 -33.69
C LEU A 11 -16.94 9.14 -32.34
N ILE A 12 -18.21 8.74 -32.28
CA ILE A 12 -18.80 8.15 -31.07
C ILE A 12 -18.09 6.85 -30.71
N LEU A 13 -17.91 5.96 -31.69
CA LEU A 13 -17.20 4.70 -31.50
C LEU A 13 -15.76 4.93 -31.00
N LEU A 14 -15.03 5.87 -31.61
CA LEU A 14 -13.68 6.24 -31.19
C LEU A 14 -13.64 6.74 -29.74
N ASN A 15 -14.57 7.63 -29.36
CA ASN A 15 -14.66 8.13 -27.99
C ASN A 15 -15.00 7.03 -26.98
N THR A 16 -15.91 6.11 -27.30
CA THR A 16 -16.27 5.01 -26.40
C THR A 16 -15.11 4.05 -26.14
N VAL A 17 -14.30 3.77 -27.17
CA VAL A 17 -13.11 2.91 -27.05
C VAL A 17 -12.03 3.59 -26.20
N ALA A 18 -11.81 4.89 -26.37
CA ALA A 18 -10.85 5.64 -25.58
C ALA A 18 -11.20 5.64 -24.08
N VAL A 19 -12.47 5.90 -23.74
CA VAL A 19 -12.96 5.85 -22.35
C VAL A 19 -12.83 4.45 -21.75
N ALA A 20 -13.17 3.40 -22.51
CA ALA A 20 -13.04 2.03 -22.04
C ALA A 20 -11.57 1.65 -21.76
N ALA A 21 -10.64 2.08 -22.60
CA ALA A 21 -9.20 1.86 -22.41
C ALA A 21 -8.65 2.62 -21.19
N GLU A 22 -9.08 3.87 -20.98
CA GLU A 22 -8.70 4.63 -19.78
C GLU A 22 -9.22 3.96 -18.51
N GLN A 23 -10.47 3.50 -18.51
CA GLN A 23 -11.07 2.82 -17.37
C GLN A 23 -10.37 1.50 -17.04
N SER A 24 -10.00 0.68 -18.04
CA SER A 24 -9.26 -0.55 -17.80
C SER A 24 -7.89 -0.27 -17.18
N ILE A 25 -7.18 0.75 -17.68
CA ILE A 25 -5.87 1.15 -17.12
C ILE A 25 -6.02 1.62 -15.67
N GLN A 26 -7.05 2.39 -15.34
CA GLN A 26 -7.31 2.82 -13.96
C GLN A 26 -7.68 1.63 -13.06
N GLN A 27 -8.47 0.69 -13.56
CA GLN A 27 -8.85 -0.53 -12.82
C GLN A 27 -7.61 -1.37 -12.48
N ASP A 28 -6.73 -1.58 -13.46
CA ASP A 28 -5.46 -2.32 -13.27
C ASP A 28 -4.56 -1.59 -12.27
N LEU A 29 -4.41 -0.27 -12.40
CA LEU A 29 -3.60 0.53 -11.47
C LEU A 29 -4.15 0.53 -10.04
N ILE A 30 -5.48 0.57 -9.88
CA ILE A 30 -6.14 0.48 -8.57
C ILE A 30 -5.95 -0.92 -7.99
N HIS A 31 -6.08 -1.96 -8.83
CA HIS A 31 -5.87 -3.34 -8.43
C HIS A 31 -4.44 -3.59 -7.94
N ASP A 32 -3.44 -3.08 -8.66
CA ASP A 32 -2.02 -3.17 -8.28
C ASP A 32 -1.73 -2.48 -6.95
N LYS A 33 -2.28 -1.28 -6.73
CA LYS A 33 -2.15 -0.56 -5.45
C LYS A 33 -2.81 -1.33 -4.30
N ALA A 34 -3.96 -1.94 -4.54
CA ALA A 34 -4.66 -2.73 -3.52
C ALA A 34 -3.85 -3.98 -3.14
N ILE A 35 -3.28 -4.69 -4.12
CA ILE A 35 -2.38 -5.83 -3.87
C ILE A 35 -1.17 -5.41 -3.04
N LEU A 36 -0.51 -4.30 -3.41
CA LEU A 36 0.63 -3.78 -2.66
C LEU A 36 0.22 -3.42 -1.21
N ALA A 37 -0.91 -2.75 -1.01
CA ALA A 37 -1.40 -2.41 0.32
C ALA A 37 -1.61 -3.65 1.19
N GLU A 38 -2.25 -4.69 0.65
CA GLU A 38 -2.49 -5.96 1.32
C GLU A 38 -1.17 -6.68 1.67
N GLU A 39 -0.21 -6.73 0.75
CA GLU A 39 1.10 -7.37 0.97
C GLU A 39 1.85 -6.71 2.14
N TYR A 40 1.97 -5.38 2.12
CA TYR A 40 2.60 -4.64 3.21
C TYR A 40 1.84 -4.78 4.54
N SER A 41 0.51 -4.90 4.51
CA SER A 41 -0.30 -5.13 5.72
C SER A 41 0.02 -6.50 6.34
N ASN A 42 0.22 -7.52 5.51
CA ASN A 42 0.57 -8.86 5.95
C ASN A 42 1.99 -8.92 6.53
N ILE A 43 2.94 -8.22 5.92
CA ILE A 43 4.31 -8.09 6.43
C ILE A 43 4.30 -7.34 7.78
N GLY A 44 3.59 -6.21 7.87
CA GLY A 44 3.45 -5.45 9.11
C GLY A 44 2.84 -6.27 10.24
N SER A 45 1.78 -7.02 9.93
CA SER A 45 1.15 -7.95 10.89
C SER A 45 2.10 -9.05 11.36
N SER A 46 2.95 -9.55 10.46
CA SER A 46 3.98 -10.54 10.80
C SER A 46 5.02 -9.96 11.75
N PHE A 47 5.50 -8.74 11.50
CA PHE A 47 6.42 -8.06 12.41
C PHE A 47 5.79 -7.73 13.76
N LEU A 48 4.51 -7.36 13.78
CA LEU A 48 3.78 -7.11 15.02
C LEU A 48 3.72 -8.37 15.89
N ARG A 49 3.45 -9.53 15.29
CA ARG A 49 3.48 -10.84 16.00
C ARG A 49 4.87 -11.20 16.52
N LEU A 50 5.92 -10.77 15.83
CA LEU A 50 7.31 -10.91 16.24
C LEU A 50 7.77 -9.84 17.24
N LYS A 51 6.89 -8.93 17.66
CA LYS A 51 7.21 -7.79 18.55
C LYS A 51 8.30 -6.86 17.98
N LYS A 52 8.44 -6.83 16.66
CA LYS A 52 9.33 -5.90 15.94
C LYS A 52 8.52 -4.67 15.56
N TYR A 53 8.17 -3.87 16.55
CA TYR A 53 7.19 -2.80 16.44
C TYR A 53 7.61 -1.71 15.46
N HIS A 54 8.90 -1.34 15.41
CA HIS A 54 9.38 -0.35 14.44
C HIS A 54 9.12 -0.82 13.00
N LYS A 55 9.49 -2.08 12.69
CA LYS A 55 9.28 -2.66 11.35
C LYS A 55 7.80 -2.84 11.03
N ALA A 56 6.98 -3.19 12.03
CA ALA A 56 5.53 -3.26 11.86
C ALA A 56 4.95 -1.90 11.47
N ILE A 57 5.33 -0.83 12.19
CA ILE A 57 4.88 0.55 11.94
C ILE A 57 5.25 0.99 10.52
N GLU A 58 6.51 0.78 10.10
CA GLU A 58 6.97 1.13 8.75
C GLU A 58 6.13 0.47 7.65
N ASN A 59 5.82 -0.82 7.82
CA ASN A 59 5.00 -1.55 6.85
C ASN A 59 3.55 -1.06 6.83
N PHE A 60 2.96 -0.75 7.99
CA PHE A 60 1.62 -0.16 8.04
C PHE A 60 1.57 1.25 7.44
N ASP A 61 2.65 2.04 7.55
CA ASP A 61 2.76 3.33 6.87
C ASP A 61 2.80 3.18 5.35
N ILE A 62 3.46 2.13 4.84
CA ILE A 62 3.45 1.81 3.42
C ILE A 62 2.06 1.34 2.97
N THR A 63 1.36 0.52 3.75
CA THR A 63 -0.04 0.14 3.47
C THR A 63 -0.92 1.38 3.33
N ILE A 64 -0.85 2.31 4.30
CA ILE A 64 -1.62 3.56 4.29
C ILE A 64 -1.27 4.42 3.07
N LYS A 65 -0.02 4.40 2.61
CA LYS A 65 0.40 5.13 1.40
C LYS A 65 -0.24 4.56 0.12
N TYR A 66 -0.39 3.25 0.02
CA TYR A 66 -0.99 2.60 -1.15
C TYR A 66 -2.52 2.58 -1.10
N ASP A 67 -3.09 2.37 0.08
CA ASP A 67 -4.52 2.44 0.34
C ASP A 67 -4.79 3.22 1.64
N PRO A 68 -5.07 4.54 1.54
CA PRO A 68 -5.44 5.36 2.69
C PRO A 68 -6.76 4.95 3.35
N SER A 69 -7.56 4.09 2.73
CA SER A 69 -8.82 3.58 3.27
C SER A 69 -8.67 2.25 4.03
N TYR A 70 -7.45 1.69 4.08
CA TYR A 70 -7.15 0.41 4.73
C TYR A 70 -7.24 0.51 6.26
N ALA A 71 -8.46 0.52 6.81
CA ALA A 71 -8.73 0.82 8.20
C ALA A 71 -7.96 -0.07 9.20
N SER A 72 -7.75 -1.35 8.86
CA SER A 72 -6.99 -2.26 9.73
C SER A 72 -5.51 -1.90 9.84
N ALA A 73 -4.92 -1.20 8.86
CA ALA A 73 -3.54 -0.75 8.93
C ALA A 73 -3.37 0.33 10.02
N TYR A 74 -4.31 1.27 10.12
CA TYR A 74 -4.32 2.26 11.19
C TYR A 74 -4.50 1.62 12.57
N ASN A 75 -5.43 0.67 12.70
CA ASN A 75 -5.65 -0.04 13.97
C ASN A 75 -4.41 -0.83 14.40
N SER A 76 -3.81 -1.58 13.48
CA SER A 76 -2.60 -2.35 13.76
C SER A 76 -1.38 -1.45 14.03
N LYS A 77 -1.27 -0.30 13.35
CA LYS A 77 -0.26 0.72 13.66
C LYS A 77 -0.46 1.28 15.07
N GLY A 78 -1.69 1.59 15.47
CA GLY A 78 -2.01 2.00 16.85
C GLY A 78 -1.61 0.94 17.87
N THR A 79 -1.95 -0.32 17.61
CA THR A 79 -1.53 -1.46 18.45
C THR A 79 -0.01 -1.54 18.57
N ALA A 80 0.72 -1.39 17.46
CA ALA A 80 2.18 -1.38 17.45
C ALA A 80 2.75 -0.15 18.19
N LEU A 81 2.02 0.97 18.20
CA LEU A 81 2.44 2.20 18.86
C LEU A 81 2.28 2.14 20.38
N ASP A 82 1.22 1.48 20.86
CA ASP A 82 0.84 1.40 22.27
C ASP A 82 1.53 0.25 23.03
N ASP A 83 2.25 -0.63 22.33
CA ASP A 83 2.84 -1.81 22.96
C ASP A 83 4.01 -1.43 23.91
N PRO A 84 3.95 -1.84 25.19
CA PRO A 84 5.01 -1.59 26.17
C PRO A 84 6.33 -2.32 25.88
N GLY A 85 6.39 -3.22 24.90
CA GLY A 85 7.60 -3.92 24.45
C GLY A 85 8.56 -3.08 23.60
N LYS A 86 8.14 -1.92 23.10
CA LYS A 86 8.97 -1.03 22.26
C LYS A 86 10.30 -0.59 22.88
N PRO A 87 10.39 -0.28 24.19
CA PRO A 87 11.67 0.02 24.83
C PRO A 87 12.63 -1.18 24.79
N LEU A 88 12.12 -2.41 24.87
CA LEU A 88 12.96 -3.62 24.79
C LEU A 88 13.53 -3.81 23.38
N GLU A 89 12.71 -3.62 22.34
CA GLU A 89 13.18 -3.63 20.94
C GLU A 89 14.26 -2.56 20.70
N ALA A 90 14.09 -1.37 21.27
CA ALA A 90 15.07 -0.30 21.15
C ALA A 90 16.40 -0.62 21.85
N ILE A 91 16.34 -1.23 23.05
CA ILE A 91 17.54 -1.69 23.78
C ILE A 91 18.27 -2.76 22.96
N GLU A 92 17.55 -3.80 22.51
CA GLU A 92 18.14 -4.90 21.73
C GLU A 92 18.81 -4.38 20.44
N ASN A 93 18.18 -3.45 19.72
CA ASN A 93 18.78 -2.84 18.54
C ASN A 93 19.99 -1.96 18.87
N SER A 94 20.00 -1.28 20.02
CA SER A 94 21.12 -0.44 20.44
C SER A 94 22.34 -1.29 20.80
N ASP A 95 22.12 -2.38 21.55
CA ASP A 95 23.16 -3.35 21.90
C ASP A 95 23.78 -3.99 20.65
N TYR A 96 22.94 -4.33 19.66
CA TYR A 96 23.40 -4.83 18.36
C TYR A 96 24.27 -3.79 17.62
N ALA A 97 23.84 -2.53 17.55
CA ALA A 97 24.58 -1.48 16.86
C ALA A 97 25.96 -1.24 17.48
N GLU A 98 26.04 -1.20 18.81
CA GLU A 98 27.28 -0.99 19.54
C GLU A 98 28.26 -2.17 19.34
N ALA A 99 27.76 -3.41 19.35
CA ALA A 99 28.57 -4.61 19.09
C ALA A 99 29.19 -4.62 17.68
N TYR A 100 28.45 -4.18 16.65
CA TYR A 100 28.97 -4.09 15.28
C TYR A 100 29.95 -2.93 15.08
N SER A 101 29.82 -1.85 15.86
CA SER A 101 30.72 -0.68 15.75
C SER A 101 32.10 -0.88 16.38
N ASN A 102 32.24 -1.84 17.28
CA ASN A 102 33.47 -2.15 18.02
C ASN A 102 34.28 -3.32 17.43
N ASN A 103 33.99 -3.73 16.19
CA ASN A 103 34.68 -4.79 15.43
C ASN A 103 35.21 -4.20 14.11
#